data_AF-A0A9D1XKZ8-F1
#
_entry.id   AF-A0A9D1XKZ8-F1
#
_cell.length_a   1.000
_cell.length_b   1.000
_cell.length_c   1.000
_cell.angle_alpha   90.00
_cell.angle_beta   90.00
_cell.angle_gamma   90.00
#
_symmetry.space_group_name_H-M   'P 1'
#
loop_
_entity.id
_entity.type
_entity.pdbx_description
1 polymer ?
#
loop_
_entity_poly.entity_id
_entity_poly.type
_entity_poly.pdbx_seq_one_letter_code
_entity_poly.pdbx_strand_id
1 'polypeptide(L)' 'MSEIKDIYGKMDKAHQKLMEDNQTHIENMLDYAIMELVEIAKNNDIFLVDNLNLCNTYEEVFECLKHRSQKRIDRSK' A
#
# COMPACT_ATOMS: atom_id res chain seq x y z
N MET A 1 -5.49 14.72 -16.21
CA MET A 1 -5.20 13.30 -15.92
C MET A 1 -4.25 13.29 -14.75
N SER A 2 -4.63 12.70 -13.62
CA SER A 2 -3.70 12.58 -12.48
C SER A 2 -2.56 11.68 -12.93
N GLU A 3 -1.34 12.21 -12.99
CA GLU A 3 -0.14 11.37 -13.07
C GLU A 3 -0.23 10.39 -11.91
N ILE A 4 -0.32 9.10 -12.19
CA ILE A 4 -0.08 8.09 -11.17
C ILE A 4 1.39 8.26 -10.83
N LYS A 5 1.68 9.00 -9.75
CA LYS A 5 3.02 9.06 -9.16
C LYS A 5 3.56 7.64 -9.10
N ASP A 6 4.80 7.44 -9.55
CA ASP A 6 5.46 6.14 -9.49
C ASP A 6 5.27 5.57 -8.07
N ILE A 7 4.48 4.50 -7.96
CA ILE A 7 4.18 3.88 -6.67
C ILE A 7 5.44 3.32 -6.01
N TYR A 8 6.52 3.14 -6.78
CA TYR A 8 7.83 2.73 -6.30
C TYR A 8 8.82 3.90 -6.18
N GLY A 9 8.40 5.12 -6.49
CA GLY A 9 9.18 6.34 -6.32
C GLY A 9 9.23 6.78 -4.86
N LYS A 10 10.18 7.67 -4.55
CA LYS A 10 10.29 8.27 -3.21
C LYS A 10 9.00 9.01 -2.84
N MET A 11 8.58 8.85 -1.59
CA MET A 11 7.49 9.65 -1.02
C MET A 11 7.91 11.12 -1.05
N ASP A 12 7.01 12.01 -1.49
CA ASP A 12 7.30 13.44 -1.45
C ASP A 12 7.23 13.98 -0.01
N LYS A 13 7.82 15.17 0.19
CA LYS A 13 7.97 15.79 1.51
C LYS A 13 6.64 16.07 2.21
N ALA A 14 5.58 16.36 1.46
CA ALA A 14 4.28 16.66 2.05
C ALA A 14 3.64 15.39 2.63
N HIS A 15 3.67 14.29 1.88
CA HIS A 15 3.20 13.00 2.37
C HIS A 15 4.08 12.46 3.49
N GLN A 16 5.41 12.64 3.40
CA GLN A 16 6.33 12.23 4.47
C GLN A 16 5.99 12.95 5.78
N LYS A 17 5.76 14.27 5.73
CA LYS A 17 5.35 15.03 6.91
C LYS A 17 4.03 14.53 7.50
N LEU A 18 3.05 14.16 6.67
CA LEU A 18 1.79 13.56 7.16
C LEU A 18 2.04 12.25 7.93
N MET A 19 2.95 11.40 7.45
CA MET A 19 3.30 10.15 8.13
C MET A 19 3.99 10.43 9.48
N GLU A 20 4.95 11.35 9.49
CA GLU A 20 5.71 11.75 10.69
C GLU A 20 4.80 12.39 11.75
N ASP A 21 3.91 13.30 11.35
CA ASP A 21 2.97 13.99 12.24
C ASP A 21 1.93 13.02 12.87
N ASN A 22 1.67 11.87 12.23
CA ASN A 22 0.62 10.94 12.63
C ASN A 22 1.15 9.55 12.99
N GLN A 23 2.42 9.44 13.39
CA GLN A 23 3.10 8.16 13.64
C GLN A 23 2.32 7.22 14.57
N THR A 24 1.64 7.75 15.60
CA THR A 24 0.80 6.98 16.54
C THR A 24 -0.40 6.30 15.90
N HIS A 25 -0.87 6.77 14.74
CA HIS A 25 -2.05 6.24 14.07
C HIS A 25 -1.72 5.29 12.90
N ILE A 26 -0.47 5.27 12.43
CA ILE A 26 -0.08 4.59 11.19
C ILE A 26 -0.38 3.09 11.22
N GLU A 27 -0.11 2.40 12.33
CA GLU A 27 -0.37 0.96 12.44
C GLU A 27 -1.86 0.64 12.29
N ASN A 28 -2.72 1.38 13.01
CA ASN A 28 -4.18 1.22 12.91
C ASN A 28 -4.70 1.60 11.52
N MET A 29 -4.18 2.68 10.92
CA MET A 29 -4.57 3.09 9.57
C MET A 29 -4.17 2.06 8.51
N LEU A 30 -3.00 1.43 8.67
CA LEU A 30 -2.56 0.34 7.78
C LEU A 30 -3.48 -0.88 7.92
N ASP A 31 -3.84 -1.26 9.15
CA ASP A 31 -4.76 -2.36 9.41
C ASP A 31 -6.12 -2.13 8.75
N TYR A 32 -6.72 -0.95 8.97
CA TYR A 32 -7.98 -0.57 8.33
C TYR A 32 -7.89 -0.58 6.80
N ALA A 33 -6.84 0.02 6.24
CA ALA A 33 -6.66 0.07 4.79
C ALA A 33 -6.55 -1.34 4.17
N ILE A 34 -5.88 -2.28 4.85
CA ILE A 34 -5.78 -3.66 4.38
C ILE A 34 -7.16 -4.34 4.44
N MET A 35 -7.92 -4.17 5.52
CA MET A 35 -9.27 -4.71 5.64
C MET A 35 -10.20 -4.16 4.53
N GLU A 36 -10.16 -2.86 4.28
CA GLU A 36 -10.94 -2.21 3.22
C GLU A 36 -10.56 -2.73 1.83
N LEU A 37 -9.27 -2.94 1.56
CA LEU A 37 -8.81 -3.52 0.29
C LEU A 37 -9.32 -4.96 0.08
N VAL A 38 -9.35 -5.77 1.15
CA VAL A 38 -9.93 -7.11 1.11
C VAL A 38 -11.44 -7.06 0.86
N GLU A 39 -12.15 -6.11 1.47
CA GLU A 39 -13.58 -5.92 1.25
C GLU A 39 -13.86 -5.48 -0.20
N ILE A 40 -13.09 -4.54 -0.73
CA ILE A 40 -13.19 -4.09 -2.12
C ILE A 40 -12.98 -5.27 -3.08
N ALA A 41 -11.98 -6.11 -2.83
CA ALA A 41 -11.70 -7.30 -3.62
C ALA A 41 -12.88 -8.27 -3.66
N LYS A 42 -13.52 -8.50 -2.52
CA LYS A 42 -14.68 -9.40 -2.40
C LYS A 42 -15.95 -8.84 -3.04
N ASN A 43 -16.17 -7.54 -2.93
CA ASN A 43 -17.43 -6.91 -3.32
C ASN A 43 -17.44 -6.39 -4.77
N ASN A 44 -16.27 -6.11 -5.35
CA ASN A 44 -16.17 -5.41 -6.64
C ASN A 44 -15.26 -6.11 -7.67
N ASP A 45 -14.72 -7.29 -7.35
CA ASP A 45 -13.75 -8.02 -8.20
C ASP A 45 -12.51 -7.16 -8.56
N ILE A 46 -12.13 -6.20 -7.70
CA ILE A 46 -10.95 -5.36 -7.86
C ILE A 46 -9.86 -5.83 -6.90
N PHE A 47 -8.80 -6.43 -7.43
CA PHE A 47 -7.74 -7.05 -6.64
C PHE A 47 -6.42 -6.29 -6.72
N LEU A 48 -5.67 -6.32 -5.62
CA LEU A 48 -4.22 -6.16 -5.74
C LEU A 48 -3.66 -7.42 -6.42
N VAL A 49 -2.65 -7.21 -7.26
CA VAL A 49 -1.90 -8.30 -7.90
C VAL A 49 -0.45 -8.21 -7.45
N ASP A 50 0.12 -9.34 -7.05
CA ASP A 50 1.54 -9.52 -6.84
C ASP A 50 2.04 -10.79 -7.52
N ASN A 51 3.07 -10.67 -8.37
CA ASN A 51 3.64 -11.79 -9.13
C ASN A 51 2.58 -12.71 -9.79
N LEU A 52 1.58 -12.12 -10.44
CA LEU A 52 0.44 -12.80 -11.09
C LEU A 52 -0.58 -13.48 -10.13
N ASN A 53 -0.39 -13.35 -8.82
CA ASN A 53 -1.36 -13.82 -7.83
C ASN A 53 -2.31 -12.70 -7.44
N LEU A 54 -3.60 -13.03 -7.37
CA LEU A 54 -4.64 -12.13 -6.82
C LEU A 54 -4.53 -12.16 -5.29
N CYS A 55 -4.46 -10.99 -4.67
CA CYS A 55 -4.47 -10.87 -3.22
C CYS A 55 -5.91 -10.67 -2.75
N ASN A 56 -6.50 -11.66 -2.07
CA ASN A 56 -7.89 -11.61 -1.62
C ASN A 56 -8.07 -11.89 -0.11
N THR A 57 -6.99 -12.21 0.57
CA THR A 57 -6.91 -12.30 2.03
C THR A 57 -6.13 -11.12 2.63
N TYR A 58 -6.28 -10.92 3.94
CA TYR A 58 -5.56 -9.86 4.66
C TYR A 58 -4.04 -10.06 4.53
N GLU A 59 -3.56 -11.28 4.74
CA GLU A 59 -2.15 -11.65 4.71
C GLU A 59 -1.54 -11.44 3.31
N GLU A 60 -2.27 -11.78 2.25
CA GLU A 60 -1.81 -11.57 0.88
C GLU A 60 -1.72 -10.09 0.52
N VAL A 61 -2.71 -9.29 0.94
CA VAL A 61 -2.67 -7.83 0.75
C VAL A 61 -1.51 -7.22 1.54
N PHE A 62 -1.31 -7.65 2.79
CA PHE A 62 -0.18 -7.20 3.62
C PHE A 62 1.17 -7.51 2.94
N GLU A 63 1.40 -8.75 2.52
CA GLU A 63 2.65 -9.13 1.86
C GLU A 63 2.84 -8.42 0.52
N CYS A 64 1.77 -8.19 -0.25
CA CYS A 64 1.81 -7.37 -1.46
C CYS A 64 2.31 -5.95 -1.16
N LEU A 65 1.75 -5.29 -0.14
CA LEU A 65 2.15 -3.94 0.25
C LEU A 65 3.60 -3.90 0.76
N LYS A 66 4.01 -4.89 1.54
CA LYS A 66 5.39 -5.04 2.03
C LYS A 66 6.38 -5.23 0.89
N HIS A 67 6.07 -6.07 -0.10
CA HIS A 67 6.91 -6.25 -1.28
C HIS A 67 7.04 -4.95 -2.09
N ARG A 68 5.96 -4.19 -2.27
CA ARG A 68 6.00 -2.88 -2.93
C ARG A 68 6.82 -1.85 -2.14
N SER A 69 6.72 -1.86 -0.81
CA SER A 69 7.54 -1.03 0.08
C SER A 69 9.03 -1.34 -0.08
N GLN A 70 9.39 -2.63 -0.09
CA GLN A 70 10.78 -3.07 -0.31
C GLN A 70 11.31 -2.60 -1.66
N LYS A 71 10.54 -2.76 -2.74
CA LYS A 71 10.90 -2.23 -4.08
C LYS A 71 11.17 -0.73 -4.06
N ARG A 72 10.38 0.05 -3.32
CA ARG A 72 10.60 1.51 -3.16
C ARG A 72 11.91 1.80 -2.43
N ILE A 73 12.20 1.06 -1.35
CA ILE A 73 13.45 1.19 -0.58
C ILE A 73 14.66 0.87 -1.48
N ASP A 74 14.60 -0.22 -2.23
CA ASP A 74 15.72 -0.64 -3.09
C ASP A 74 15.99 0.31 -4.25
N ARG A 75 14.95 0.97 -4.79
CA ARG A 75 15.10 2.05 -5.79
C ARG A 75 15.58 3.37 -5.19
N SER A 76 15.49 3.53 -3.88
CA SER A 76 15.82 4.77 -3.18
C SER A 76 17.27 4.83 -2.67
N LYS A 77 17.96 3.67 -2.68
CA LYS A 77 19.41 3.52 -2.50
C LYS A 77 20.15 4.06 -3.70
#